data_AF-A0AAP5LUM5-F1
#
_entry.id   AF-A0AAP5LUM5-F1
#
_cell.length_a   1.000
_cell.length_b   1.000
_cell.length_c   1.000
_cell.angle_alpha   90.00
_cell.angle_beta   90.00
_cell.angle_gamma   90.00
#
_symmetry.space_group_name_H-M   'P 1'
#
loop_
_entity.id
_entity.type
_entity.pdbx_description
1 polymer ?
#
loop_
_entity_poly.entity_id
_entity_poly.type
_entity_poly.pdbx_seq_one_letter_code
_entity_poly.pdbx_strand_id
1 'polypeptide(L)'
;MGTTLNTSLPRLTTSLGFLFMAGAAALLLAGPANHAVPAFPMPQTAIVPPATLLHRVDGEYSRAGRPIDAPRVTVRLAQPLEIMRYQVTAADFARCISAGACRNLDHAAARGDLPVTGVSHADAIDYANWLSRETAAAWRLPSDGEWAQAAGSRFVDDARGLDGSETNPALRWLADYEREANRKAASDPAPLPIGSFGANEHGVHDIAGNVWEWTQTCLRRVTQDAAGRTTSETTNCGIYVVEGQHRAPMSFFIRNPKAGGCSVATPPDNLGFRLVREQSWRDRLRRLLPA
;
A
#
# COMPACT_ATOMS: atom_id res chain seq x y z
N MET A 1 16.89 91.43 -61.32
CA MET A 1 17.85 90.38 -60.89
C MET A 1 17.13 89.54 -59.83
N GLY A 2 17.15 88.20 -59.92
CA GLY A 2 16.29 87.29 -59.12
C GLY A 2 14.87 87.19 -59.71
N THR A 3 14.28 86.10 -60.24
CA THR A 3 14.33 84.64 -59.95
C THR A 3 14.13 84.34 -58.45
N THR A 4 13.24 83.46 -57.97
CA THR A 4 12.20 82.57 -58.56
C THR A 4 11.23 82.18 -57.40
N LEU A 5 10.06 81.54 -57.53
CA LEU A 5 9.40 80.77 -58.61
C LEU A 5 7.86 80.89 -58.43
N ASN A 6 7.04 80.12 -59.18
CA ASN A 6 5.60 79.94 -58.98
C ASN A 6 5.27 78.45 -59.01
N THR A 7 4.61 77.90 -57.98
CA THR A 7 4.01 76.55 -58.02
C THR A 7 2.75 76.46 -57.16
N SER A 8 1.64 76.15 -57.83
CA SER A 8 0.36 75.78 -57.23
C SER A 8 0.38 74.37 -56.62
N LEU A 9 -0.30 74.18 -55.48
CA LEU A 9 -0.68 72.86 -54.97
C LEU A 9 -2.19 72.62 -55.22
N PRO A 10 -2.60 71.41 -55.62
CA PRO A 10 -3.94 71.15 -56.15
C PRO A 10 -5.00 70.90 -55.07
N ARG A 11 -6.26 71.08 -55.44
CA ARG A 11 -7.41 70.53 -54.69
C ARG A 11 -7.41 69.01 -54.83
N LEU A 12 -7.49 68.29 -53.71
CA LEU A 12 -7.82 66.87 -53.69
C LEU A 12 -9.08 66.68 -52.82
N THR A 13 -10.19 66.51 -53.52
CA THR A 13 -11.44 65.99 -52.96
C THR A 13 -11.32 64.48 -52.84
N THR A 14 -11.46 63.93 -51.63
CA THR A 14 -11.66 62.48 -51.45
C THR A 14 -12.60 62.21 -50.30
N SER A 15 -13.70 61.55 -50.66
CA SER A 15 -14.82 61.06 -49.87
C SER A 15 -14.47 60.53 -48.48
N LEU A 16 -15.33 60.84 -47.50
CA LEU A 16 -15.43 60.11 -46.24
C LEU A 16 -15.77 58.64 -46.54
N GLY A 17 -14.77 57.77 -46.47
CA GLY A 17 -14.94 56.33 -46.68
C GLY A 17 -15.64 55.69 -45.49
N PHE A 18 -16.85 55.16 -45.73
CA PHE A 18 -17.46 54.13 -44.89
C PHE A 18 -16.51 52.93 -44.76
N LEU A 19 -15.85 52.74 -43.60
CA LEU A 19 -15.26 51.46 -43.19
C LEU A 19 -14.76 51.50 -41.73
N PHE A 20 -15.69 51.42 -40.78
CA PHE A 20 -15.41 50.99 -39.40
C PHE A 20 -16.56 50.09 -38.93
N MET A 21 -16.26 49.18 -38.00
CA MET A 21 -17.20 48.22 -37.37
C MET A 21 -17.66 47.02 -38.21
N ALA A 22 -16.71 46.24 -38.73
CA ALA A 22 -16.91 44.81 -39.03
C ALA A 22 -15.69 44.00 -38.55
N GLY A 23 -15.52 43.87 -37.22
CA GLY A 23 -14.30 43.26 -36.66
C GLY A 23 -14.26 43.13 -35.13
N ALA A 24 -15.35 42.68 -34.50
CA ALA A 24 -15.41 42.51 -33.04
C ALA A 24 -16.29 41.32 -32.58
N ALA A 25 -16.30 40.21 -33.32
CA ALA A 25 -17.19 39.06 -33.07
C ALA A 25 -16.51 37.68 -33.14
N ALA A 26 -15.20 37.59 -32.89
CA ALA A 26 -14.42 36.35 -33.05
C ALA A 26 -13.47 36.02 -31.87
N LEU A 27 -13.71 36.58 -30.67
CA LEU A 27 -12.77 36.50 -29.54
C LEU A 27 -13.42 36.21 -28.18
N LEU A 28 -14.58 35.53 -28.17
CA LEU A 28 -15.32 35.15 -26.95
C LEU A 28 -15.77 33.68 -26.90
N LEU A 29 -15.09 32.78 -27.63
CA LEU A 29 -15.34 31.32 -27.57
C LEU A 29 -14.16 30.50 -27.04
N ALA A 30 -13.09 31.15 -26.57
CA ALA A 30 -12.10 30.51 -25.70
C ALA A 30 -12.65 30.45 -24.26
N GLY A 31 -13.64 29.58 -24.03
CA GLY A 31 -13.95 29.14 -22.67
C GLY A 31 -12.71 28.54 -22.00
N PRO A 32 -12.61 28.54 -20.66
CA PRO A 32 -11.46 27.94 -20.00
C PRO A 32 -11.31 26.51 -20.49
N ALA A 33 -10.15 26.20 -21.06
CA ALA A 33 -9.84 24.84 -21.46
C ALA A 33 -9.87 23.99 -20.19
N ASN A 34 -10.95 23.24 -20.00
CA ASN A 34 -11.02 22.13 -19.06
C ASN A 34 -9.94 21.14 -19.48
N HIS A 35 -8.73 21.37 -18.99
CA HIS A 35 -7.70 20.38 -18.90
C HIS A 35 -8.29 19.33 -17.98
N ALA A 36 -8.90 18.30 -18.57
CA ALA A 36 -9.24 17.10 -17.86
C ALA A 36 -7.93 16.59 -17.27
N VAL A 37 -7.71 16.87 -15.98
CA VAL A 37 -6.58 16.33 -15.22
C VAL A 37 -6.61 14.83 -15.51
N PRO A 38 -5.55 14.26 -16.10
CA PRO A 38 -5.57 12.87 -16.54
C PRO A 38 -5.92 12.02 -15.33
N ALA A 39 -7.10 11.41 -15.37
CA ALA A 39 -7.70 10.80 -14.19
C ALA A 39 -6.73 9.78 -13.60
N PHE A 40 -6.38 9.95 -12.32
CA PHE A 40 -5.51 9.02 -11.63
C PHE A 40 -6.10 7.60 -11.78
N PRO A 41 -5.35 6.61 -12.32
CA PRO A 41 -5.88 5.29 -12.56
C PRO A 41 -6.27 4.64 -11.23
N MET A 42 -7.57 4.47 -10.99
CA MET A 42 -8.07 3.88 -9.76
C MET A 42 -7.50 2.48 -9.56
N PRO A 43 -6.99 2.13 -8.36
CA PRO A 43 -6.51 0.79 -8.08
C PRO A 43 -7.62 -0.24 -8.27
N GLN A 44 -7.30 -1.38 -8.87
CA GLN A 44 -8.21 -2.52 -8.90
C GLN A 44 -8.38 -3.07 -7.48
N THR A 45 -9.63 -3.19 -7.02
CA THR A 45 -9.94 -3.74 -5.70
C THR A 45 -10.73 -5.05 -5.78
N ALA A 46 -10.67 -5.82 -4.69
CA ALA A 46 -11.52 -6.96 -4.40
C ALA A 46 -12.34 -6.68 -3.13
N ILE A 47 -13.55 -7.24 -3.04
CA ILE A 47 -14.40 -7.19 -1.85
C ILE A 47 -14.35 -8.54 -1.16
N VAL A 48 -13.67 -8.60 -0.01
CA VAL A 48 -13.62 -9.79 0.84
C VAL A 48 -14.86 -9.77 1.76
N PRO A 49 -15.65 -10.85 1.84
CA PRO A 49 -16.84 -10.88 2.68
C PRO A 49 -16.50 -10.81 4.18
N PRO A 50 -17.41 -10.34 5.05
CA PRO A 50 -17.27 -10.43 6.49
C PRO A 50 -16.98 -11.87 6.94
N ALA A 51 -16.07 -12.04 7.88
CA ALA A 51 -15.58 -13.36 8.30
C ALA A 51 -15.50 -13.48 9.83
N THR A 52 -15.54 -14.72 10.31
CA THR A 52 -15.12 -15.08 11.66
C THR A 52 -14.05 -16.15 11.53
N LEU A 53 -12.82 -15.85 11.95
CA LEU A 53 -11.66 -16.72 11.77
C LEU A 53 -11.02 -17.10 13.12
N LEU A 54 -10.47 -18.31 13.20
CA LEU A 54 -9.67 -18.78 14.33
C LEU A 54 -8.21 -18.33 14.12
N HIS A 55 -7.96 -17.05 14.38
CA HIS A 55 -6.69 -16.37 14.11
C HIS A 55 -5.65 -16.62 15.19
N ARG A 56 -4.38 -16.69 14.83
CA ARG A 56 -3.30 -16.52 15.81
C ARG A 56 -2.96 -15.04 15.93
N VAL A 57 -3.27 -14.46 17.09
CA VAL A 57 -3.03 -13.03 17.33
C VAL A 57 -1.55 -12.68 17.15
N ASP A 58 -1.30 -11.43 16.80
CA ASP A 58 0.04 -10.89 16.70
C ASP A 58 0.75 -10.84 18.07
N GLY A 59 2.08 -10.84 18.03
CA GLY A 59 2.94 -10.53 19.17
C GLY A 59 3.85 -11.66 19.65
N GLU A 60 4.85 -11.29 20.44
CA GLU A 60 5.72 -12.22 21.16
C GLU A 60 5.08 -12.56 22.51
N TYR A 61 4.78 -13.84 22.75
CA TYR A 61 4.15 -14.30 23.98
C TYR A 61 5.16 -15.03 24.87
N SER A 62 5.02 -14.82 26.17
CA SER A 62 5.76 -15.53 27.20
C SER A 62 4.80 -16.01 28.30
N ARG A 63 5.05 -17.19 28.85
CA ARG A 63 4.30 -17.77 29.98
C ARG A 63 5.27 -18.21 31.05
N ALA A 64 5.13 -17.69 32.27
CA ALA A 64 6.04 -17.97 33.39
C ALA A 64 7.54 -17.85 33.00
N GLY A 65 7.88 -16.82 32.22
CA GLY A 65 9.26 -16.56 31.75
C GLY A 65 9.71 -17.37 30.52
N ARG A 66 8.88 -18.27 29.98
CA ARG A 66 9.20 -19.09 28.79
C ARG A 66 8.50 -18.57 27.54
N PRO A 67 9.16 -18.40 26.39
CA PRO A 67 8.48 -18.00 25.16
C PRO A 67 7.51 -19.10 24.66
N ILE A 68 6.28 -18.71 24.31
CA ILE A 68 5.25 -19.59 23.75
C ILE A 68 4.74 -19.00 22.43
N ASP A 69 4.07 -19.81 21.62
CA ASP A 69 3.31 -19.28 20.49
C ASP A 69 2.10 -18.47 20.99
N ALA A 70 1.77 -17.40 20.27
CA ALA A 70 0.59 -16.59 20.56
C ALA A 70 -0.70 -17.44 20.54
N PRO A 71 -1.70 -17.15 21.38
CA PRO A 71 -2.93 -17.93 21.44
C PRO A 71 -3.74 -17.78 20.14
N ARG A 72 -4.47 -18.84 19.78
CA ARG A 72 -5.52 -18.74 18.75
C ARG A 72 -6.80 -18.21 19.38
N VAL A 73 -7.40 -17.19 18.77
CA VAL A 73 -8.64 -16.55 19.22
C VAL A 73 -9.63 -16.42 18.08
N THR A 74 -10.92 -16.37 18.39
CA THR A 74 -11.96 -16.10 17.41
C THR A 74 -12.02 -14.60 17.11
N VAL A 75 -11.56 -14.19 15.92
CA VAL A 75 -11.61 -12.80 15.45
C VAL A 75 -12.80 -12.63 14.52
N ARG A 76 -13.66 -11.65 14.80
CA ARG A 76 -14.86 -11.33 14.00
C ARG A 76 -14.66 -10.03 13.21
N LEU A 77 -14.44 -10.17 11.90
CA LEU A 77 -14.32 -9.06 10.96
C LEU A 77 -15.68 -8.81 10.33
N ALA A 78 -16.45 -7.94 10.99
CA ALA A 78 -17.89 -7.78 10.75
C ALA A 78 -18.25 -6.94 9.50
N GLN A 79 -17.28 -6.26 8.90
CA GLN A 79 -17.47 -5.45 7.69
C GLN A 79 -16.81 -6.13 6.49
N PRO A 80 -17.33 -5.96 5.26
CA PRO A 80 -16.61 -6.41 4.07
C PRO A 80 -15.34 -5.58 3.91
N LEU A 81 -14.22 -6.21 3.59
CA LEU A 81 -12.95 -5.53 3.36
C LEU A 81 -12.84 -5.18 1.87
N GLU A 82 -12.55 -3.91 1.54
CA GLU A 82 -12.18 -3.52 0.18
C GLU A 82 -10.65 -3.40 0.13
N ILE A 83 -9.99 -4.30 -0.59
CA ILE A 83 -8.52 -4.41 -0.64
C ILE A 83 -8.01 -4.32 -2.08
N MET A 84 -6.82 -3.75 -2.30
CA MET A 84 -6.14 -3.80 -3.59
C MET A 84 -5.94 -5.25 -4.04
N ARG A 85 -6.33 -5.53 -5.28
CA ARG A 85 -6.19 -6.85 -5.91
C ARG A 85 -4.73 -7.29 -6.01
N TYR A 86 -3.83 -6.36 -6.31
CA TYR A 86 -2.40 -6.58 -6.46
C TYR A 86 -1.64 -5.75 -5.42
N GLN A 87 -0.36 -6.04 -5.20
CA GLN A 87 0.53 -5.11 -4.50
C GLN A 87 0.71 -3.80 -5.30
N VAL A 88 1.08 -2.72 -4.63
CA VAL A 88 1.41 -1.45 -5.28
C VAL A 88 2.60 -1.66 -6.21
N THR A 89 2.48 -1.24 -7.48
CA THR A 89 3.54 -1.45 -8.46
C THR A 89 4.64 -0.39 -8.37
N ALA A 90 5.81 -0.69 -8.91
CA ALA A 90 6.90 0.28 -9.06
C ALA A 90 6.47 1.49 -9.91
N ALA A 91 5.63 1.28 -10.95
CA ALA A 91 5.07 2.38 -11.74
C ALA A 91 4.12 3.26 -10.93
N ASP A 92 3.27 2.68 -10.09
CA ASP A 92 2.33 3.44 -9.27
C ASP A 92 3.05 4.22 -8.16
N PHE A 93 4.06 3.61 -7.52
CA PHE A 93 4.90 4.32 -6.54
C PHE A 93 5.70 5.46 -7.19
N ALA A 94 6.20 5.27 -8.41
CA ALA A 94 6.87 6.33 -9.18
C ALA A 94 5.94 7.53 -9.48
N ARG A 95 4.62 7.33 -9.59
CA ARG A 95 3.66 8.46 -9.69
C ARG A 95 3.65 9.29 -8.41
N CYS A 96 3.65 8.67 -7.23
CA CYS A 96 3.72 9.36 -5.94
C CYS A 96 5.03 10.16 -5.79
N ILE A 97 6.14 9.59 -6.24
CA ILE A 97 7.44 10.29 -6.31
C ILE A 97 7.34 11.50 -7.25
N SER A 98 6.78 11.33 -8.46
CA SER A 98 6.65 12.40 -9.45
C SER A 98 5.73 13.55 -8.99
N ALA A 99 4.77 13.25 -8.11
CA ALA A 99 3.91 14.23 -7.45
C ALA A 99 4.58 14.94 -6.25
N GLY A 100 5.84 14.60 -5.94
CA GLY A 100 6.57 15.12 -4.78
C GLY A 100 6.05 14.64 -3.43
N ALA A 101 5.19 13.63 -3.41
CA ALA A 101 4.52 13.16 -2.20
C ALA A 101 5.19 11.94 -1.55
N CYS A 102 5.97 11.15 -2.31
CA CYS A 102 6.79 10.05 -1.80
C CYS A 102 8.28 10.35 -1.99
N ARG A 103 9.11 9.83 -1.08
CA ARG A 103 10.57 9.91 -1.19
C ARG A 103 11.09 9.02 -2.32
N ASN A 104 12.18 9.45 -2.96
CA ASN A 104 12.96 8.56 -3.82
C ASN A 104 13.46 7.33 -3.05
N LEU A 105 13.59 6.22 -3.77
CA LEU A 105 14.14 4.97 -3.28
C LEU A 105 15.64 4.92 -3.61
N ASP A 106 16.43 4.30 -2.74
CA ASP A 106 17.90 4.33 -2.82
C ASP A 106 18.47 3.32 -3.84
N HIS A 107 17.61 2.73 -4.67
CA HIS A 107 17.93 1.71 -5.67
C HIS A 107 17.38 2.08 -7.05
N ALA A 108 17.91 1.45 -8.10
CA ALA A 108 17.43 1.67 -9.47
C ALA A 108 15.94 1.31 -9.60
N ALA A 109 15.18 2.12 -10.33
CA ALA A 109 13.76 1.89 -10.54
C ALA A 109 13.50 0.48 -11.12
N ALA A 110 12.74 -0.33 -10.41
CA ALA A 110 12.29 -1.63 -10.88
C ALA A 110 11.43 -1.49 -12.14
N ARG A 111 11.29 -2.59 -12.90
CA ARG A 111 10.33 -2.63 -14.01
C ARG A 111 8.92 -2.27 -13.49
N GLY A 112 8.22 -1.40 -14.22
CA GLY A 112 7.00 -0.76 -13.75
C GLY A 112 5.85 -1.71 -13.37
N ASP A 113 5.83 -2.92 -13.93
CA ASP A 113 4.87 -3.99 -13.67
C ASP A 113 5.22 -4.92 -12.49
N LEU A 114 6.38 -4.73 -11.86
CA LEU A 114 6.76 -5.41 -10.62
C LEU A 114 6.14 -4.72 -9.40
N PRO A 115 5.89 -5.46 -8.30
CA PRO A 115 5.57 -4.84 -7.02
C PRO A 115 6.70 -3.91 -6.56
N VAL A 116 6.35 -2.78 -5.95
CA VAL A 116 7.35 -1.90 -5.32
C VAL A 116 7.93 -2.59 -4.10
N THR A 117 9.25 -2.56 -3.97
CA THR A 117 10.00 -3.13 -2.85
C THR A 117 11.09 -2.14 -2.43
N GLY A 118 11.81 -2.41 -1.35
CA GLY A 118 12.80 -1.45 -0.84
C GLY A 118 12.16 -0.23 -0.18
N VAL A 119 10.94 -0.37 0.33
CA VAL A 119 10.11 0.68 0.93
C VAL A 119 9.95 0.45 2.43
N SER A 120 10.08 1.51 3.23
CA SER A 120 9.82 1.46 4.66
C SER A 120 8.31 1.57 4.95
N HIS A 121 7.88 1.25 6.17
CA HIS A 121 6.49 1.47 6.59
C HIS A 121 6.09 2.94 6.43
N ALA A 122 7.00 3.87 6.73
CA ALA A 122 6.76 5.31 6.52
C ALA A 122 6.51 5.64 5.03
N ASP A 123 7.31 5.07 4.11
CA ASP A 123 7.13 5.29 2.66
C ASP A 123 5.77 4.74 2.17
N ALA A 124 5.30 3.63 2.74
CA ALA A 124 3.99 3.05 2.43
C ALA A 124 2.82 3.89 2.96
N ILE A 125 2.98 4.51 4.15
CA ILE A 125 2.02 5.46 4.72
C ILE A 125 1.97 6.77 3.92
N ASP A 126 3.11 7.30 3.49
CA ASP A 126 3.17 8.49 2.61
C ASP A 126 2.42 8.25 1.30
N TYR A 127 2.62 7.08 0.68
CA TYR A 127 1.89 6.64 -0.50
C TYR A 127 0.38 6.51 -0.23
N ALA A 128 -0.03 5.89 0.88
CA ALA A 128 -1.45 5.74 1.23
C ALA A 128 -2.14 7.09 1.46
N ASN A 129 -1.45 8.03 2.14
CA ASN A 129 -1.90 9.39 2.35
C ASN A 129 -2.03 10.16 1.03
N TRP A 130 -1.10 9.98 0.10
CA TRP A 130 -1.14 10.58 -1.23
C TRP A 130 -2.30 10.02 -2.06
N LEU A 131 -2.40 8.70 -2.21
CA LEU A 131 -3.50 8.03 -2.92
C LEU A 131 -4.86 8.45 -2.37
N SER A 132 -4.96 8.67 -1.06
CA SER A 132 -6.19 9.16 -0.43
C SER A 132 -6.62 10.55 -0.88
N ARG A 133 -5.67 11.43 -1.18
CA ARG A 133 -5.94 12.76 -1.75
C ARG A 133 -6.33 12.65 -3.23
N GLU A 134 -5.57 11.90 -4.03
CA GLU A 134 -5.82 11.72 -5.47
C GLU A 134 -7.19 11.09 -5.78
N THR A 135 -7.63 10.15 -4.93
CA THR A 135 -8.87 9.38 -5.16
C THR A 135 -10.07 9.87 -4.36
N ALA A 136 -9.89 10.86 -3.47
CA ALA A 136 -10.88 11.34 -2.51
C ALA A 136 -11.54 10.21 -1.66
N ALA A 137 -10.80 9.14 -1.39
CA ALA A 137 -11.20 7.99 -0.58
C ALA A 137 -10.12 7.70 0.46
N ALA A 138 -10.49 7.18 1.64
CA ALA A 138 -9.49 6.85 2.65
C ALA A 138 -8.83 5.50 2.34
N TRP A 139 -7.51 5.50 2.16
CA TRP A 139 -6.68 4.31 1.99
C TRP A 139 -5.66 4.18 3.11
N ARG A 140 -5.39 2.96 3.54
CA ARG A 140 -4.41 2.62 4.57
C ARG A 140 -3.84 1.23 4.36
N LEU A 141 -2.81 0.87 5.10
CA LEU A 141 -2.36 -0.51 5.20
C LEU A 141 -3.45 -1.38 5.86
N PRO A 142 -3.58 -2.66 5.48
CA PRO A 142 -4.38 -3.62 6.24
C PRO A 142 -3.79 -3.78 7.65
N SER A 143 -4.61 -4.12 8.64
CA SER A 143 -4.12 -4.80 9.84
C SER A 143 -3.78 -6.26 9.52
N ASP A 144 -2.97 -6.90 10.35
CA ASP A 144 -2.72 -8.36 10.32
C ASP A 144 -4.02 -9.17 10.15
N GLY A 145 -5.05 -8.92 10.98
CA GLY A 145 -6.32 -9.64 10.88
C GLY A 145 -7.06 -9.42 9.54
N GLU A 146 -7.02 -8.20 8.99
CA GLU A 146 -7.58 -7.90 7.67
C GLU A 146 -6.75 -8.54 6.53
N TRP A 147 -5.43 -8.62 6.69
CA TRP A 147 -4.56 -9.33 5.75
C TRP A 147 -4.84 -10.83 5.76
N ALA A 148 -4.97 -11.44 6.93
CA ALA A 148 -5.34 -12.83 7.11
C ALA A 148 -6.73 -13.14 6.51
N GLN A 149 -7.70 -12.23 6.69
CA GLN A 149 -9.01 -12.30 6.03
C GLN A 149 -8.88 -12.25 4.51
N ALA A 150 -8.07 -11.32 3.98
CA ALA A 150 -7.86 -11.18 2.54
C ALA A 150 -7.11 -12.37 1.93
N ALA A 151 -6.20 -13.00 2.68
CA ALA A 151 -5.41 -14.16 2.27
C ALA A 151 -6.27 -15.44 2.18
N GLY A 152 -7.23 -15.63 3.09
CA GLY A 152 -8.12 -16.78 3.08
C GLY A 152 -7.33 -18.10 3.13
N SER A 153 -7.59 -19.00 2.19
CA SER A 153 -6.88 -20.27 2.00
C SER A 153 -5.37 -20.16 1.77
N ARG A 154 -4.86 -18.95 1.45
CA ARG A 154 -3.43 -18.66 1.31
C ARG A 154 -2.74 -18.23 2.60
N PHE A 155 -3.48 -17.99 3.69
CA PHE A 155 -2.89 -17.59 4.96
C PHE A 155 -2.07 -18.73 5.58
N VAL A 156 -0.86 -18.42 6.06
CA VAL A 156 0.05 -19.36 6.72
C VAL A 156 0.18 -19.00 8.19
N ASP A 157 -0.34 -19.84 9.10
CA ASP A 157 -0.07 -19.72 10.54
C ASP A 157 1.40 -20.06 10.80
N ASP A 158 2.16 -19.12 11.34
CA ASP A 158 3.61 -19.25 11.52
C ASP A 158 4.02 -20.03 12.79
N ALA A 159 3.05 -20.60 13.52
CA ALA A 159 3.24 -21.38 14.74
C ALA A 159 4.39 -22.42 14.67
N ARG A 160 4.98 -22.71 15.83
CA ARG A 160 5.89 -23.84 16.06
C ARG A 160 5.16 -25.18 16.14
N GLY A 161 3.84 -25.16 16.34
CA GLY A 161 3.02 -26.37 16.50
C GLY A 161 3.24 -27.09 17.84
N LEU A 162 4.01 -26.49 18.75
CA LEU A 162 4.22 -27.00 20.10
C LEU A 162 3.05 -26.62 21.01
N ASP A 163 2.69 -27.51 21.93
CA ASP A 163 1.68 -27.18 22.93
C ASP A 163 2.22 -26.17 23.96
N GLY A 164 1.31 -25.43 24.59
CA GLY A 164 1.65 -24.40 25.59
C GLY A 164 2.04 -24.95 26.98
N SER A 165 2.16 -26.27 27.12
CA SER A 165 2.69 -26.98 28.27
C SER A 165 4.08 -27.56 28.03
N GLU A 166 4.58 -27.59 26.79
CA GLU A 166 5.94 -28.01 26.48
C GLU A 166 6.95 -27.07 27.16
N THR A 167 7.83 -27.66 27.97
CA THR A 167 8.78 -26.94 28.82
C THR A 167 10.23 -27.12 28.39
N ASN A 168 10.51 -28.08 27.51
CA ASN A 168 11.84 -28.39 27.02
C ASN A 168 12.28 -27.35 25.97
N PRO A 169 13.28 -26.49 26.27
CA PRO A 169 13.73 -25.48 25.32
C PRO A 169 14.37 -26.09 24.06
N ALA A 170 14.87 -27.32 24.11
CA ALA A 170 15.47 -28.00 22.96
C ALA A 170 14.43 -28.34 21.88
N LEU A 171 13.22 -28.79 22.26
CA LEU A 171 12.13 -29.05 21.32
C LEU A 171 11.66 -27.75 20.66
N ARG A 172 11.63 -26.64 21.42
CA ARG A 172 11.38 -25.30 20.88
C ARG A 172 12.41 -24.88 19.84
N TRP A 173 13.69 -25.16 20.09
CA TRP A 173 14.79 -24.86 19.18
C TRP A 173 14.76 -25.73 17.92
N LEU A 174 14.40 -27.02 18.04
CA LEU A 174 14.22 -27.92 16.90
C LEU A 174 13.05 -27.45 16.00
N ALA A 175 11.90 -27.12 16.59
CA ALA A 175 10.76 -26.59 15.84
C ALA A 175 11.04 -25.24 15.16
N ASP A 176 11.82 -24.35 15.80
CA ASP A 176 12.31 -23.12 15.18
C ASP A 176 13.26 -23.42 14.00
N TYR A 177 14.18 -24.39 14.15
CA TYR A 177 15.12 -24.82 13.11
C TYR A 177 14.42 -25.48 11.91
N GLU A 178 13.46 -26.37 12.14
CA GLU A 178 12.71 -27.06 11.08
C GLU A 178 11.87 -26.07 10.26
N ARG A 179 11.18 -25.12 10.91
CA ARG A 179 10.48 -24.02 10.23
C ARG A 179 11.42 -23.19 9.36
N GLU A 180 12.56 -22.81 9.90
CA GLU A 180 13.57 -22.02 9.21
C GLU A 180 14.19 -22.78 8.02
N ALA A 181 14.44 -24.08 8.15
CA ALA A 181 14.93 -24.93 7.08
C ALA A 181 13.90 -25.08 5.95
N ASN A 182 12.61 -25.28 6.29
CA ASN A 182 11.52 -25.39 5.32
C ASN A 182 11.27 -24.08 4.54
N ARG A 183 11.53 -22.91 5.15
CA ARG A 183 11.44 -21.60 4.48
C ARG A 183 12.56 -21.36 3.46
N LYS A 184 13.76 -21.91 3.69
CA LYS A 184 14.95 -21.70 2.86
C LYS A 184 14.95 -22.40 1.49
N ALA A 185 13.83 -23.00 1.08
CA ALA A 185 13.74 -23.77 -0.16
C ALA A 185 13.89 -22.95 -1.46
N ALA A 186 13.77 -21.62 -1.41
CA ALA A 186 14.07 -20.72 -2.53
C ALA A 186 15.04 -19.62 -2.09
N SER A 187 16.29 -19.68 -2.56
CA SER A 187 17.27 -18.61 -2.38
C SER A 187 16.88 -17.38 -3.20
N ASP A 188 16.56 -16.27 -2.52
CA ASP A 188 16.43 -14.93 -3.10
C ASP A 188 15.59 -14.87 -4.41
N PRO A 189 14.29 -15.18 -4.35
CA PRO A 189 13.43 -15.05 -5.52
C PRO A 189 13.31 -13.57 -5.91
N ALA A 190 13.68 -13.24 -7.15
CA ALA A 190 13.40 -11.93 -7.72
C ALA A 190 11.86 -11.74 -7.84
N PRO A 191 11.30 -10.56 -7.48
CA PRO A 191 9.88 -10.29 -7.67
C PRO A 191 9.46 -10.47 -9.14
N LEU A 192 8.28 -11.05 -9.33
CA LEU A 192 7.65 -11.27 -10.64
C LEU A 192 6.59 -10.19 -10.92
N PRO A 193 6.20 -9.98 -12.19
CA PRO A 193 5.10 -9.08 -12.52
C PRO A 193 3.82 -9.42 -11.77
N ILE A 194 3.05 -8.39 -11.41
CA ILE A 194 1.82 -8.58 -10.63
C ILE A 194 0.84 -9.56 -11.30
N GLY A 195 0.30 -10.48 -10.50
CA GLY A 195 -0.60 -11.55 -10.92
C GLY A 195 0.07 -12.89 -11.23
N SER A 196 1.40 -12.97 -11.18
CA SER A 196 2.17 -14.19 -11.53
C SER A 196 1.91 -15.39 -10.61
N PHE A 197 1.42 -15.18 -9.38
CA PHE A 197 1.11 -16.23 -8.41
C PHE A 197 -0.40 -16.58 -8.40
N GLY A 198 -1.19 -15.94 -9.26
CA GLY A 198 -2.62 -16.16 -9.40
C GLY A 198 -3.46 -15.53 -8.30
N ALA A 199 -4.79 -15.72 -8.38
CA ALA A 199 -5.76 -15.26 -7.40
C ALA A 199 -6.06 -16.33 -6.33
N ASN A 200 -6.52 -15.88 -5.16
CA ASN A 200 -7.23 -16.71 -4.19
C ASN A 200 -8.76 -16.65 -4.38
N GLU A 201 -9.51 -17.32 -3.50
CA GLU A 201 -10.98 -17.38 -3.53
C GLU A 201 -11.68 -16.03 -3.36
N HIS A 202 -10.97 -15.00 -2.92
CA HIS A 202 -11.47 -13.63 -2.77
C HIS A 202 -11.12 -12.73 -3.96
N GLY A 203 -10.45 -13.27 -5.00
CA GLY A 203 -10.01 -12.51 -6.16
C GLY A 203 -8.83 -11.57 -5.86
N VAL A 204 -8.10 -11.83 -4.77
CA VAL A 204 -6.86 -11.15 -4.38
C VAL A 204 -5.70 -11.91 -5.00
N HIS A 205 -4.85 -11.22 -5.75
CA HIS A 205 -3.69 -11.80 -6.43
C HIS A 205 -2.42 -11.70 -5.59
N ASP A 206 -1.52 -12.65 -5.82
CA ASP A 206 -0.17 -12.71 -5.27
C ASP A 206 -0.07 -12.64 -3.74
N ILE A 207 -1.16 -12.89 -3.02
CA ILE A 207 -1.16 -12.86 -1.55
C ILE A 207 -0.47 -14.11 -1.00
N ALA A 208 0.33 -13.92 0.06
CA ALA A 208 1.32 -14.89 0.56
C ALA A 208 2.38 -15.34 -0.46
N GLY A 209 2.60 -14.59 -1.54
CA GLY A 209 3.62 -14.82 -2.56
C GLY A 209 4.20 -13.52 -3.11
N ASN A 210 5.11 -13.62 -4.09
CA ASN A 210 5.82 -12.51 -4.73
C ASN A 210 6.71 -11.64 -3.81
N VAL A 211 6.12 -10.97 -2.83
CA VAL A 211 6.74 -10.04 -1.87
C VAL A 211 6.07 -10.16 -0.50
N TRP A 212 6.76 -9.74 0.56
CA TRP A 212 6.12 -9.48 1.84
C TRP A 212 5.41 -8.13 1.83
N GLU A 213 4.45 -7.96 2.72
CA GLU A 213 3.56 -6.80 2.75
C GLU A 213 3.51 -6.18 4.15
N TRP A 214 3.74 -4.87 4.22
CA TRP A 214 3.52 -4.10 5.43
C TRP A 214 2.06 -4.17 5.90
N THR A 215 1.85 -4.33 7.21
CA THR A 215 0.56 -4.08 7.87
C THR A 215 0.69 -2.89 8.82
N GLN A 216 -0.43 -2.30 9.23
CA GLN A 216 -0.47 -1.28 10.29
C GLN A 216 -0.46 -1.86 11.71
N THR A 217 -0.38 -3.19 11.88
CA THR A 217 -0.37 -3.81 13.22
C THR A 217 1.00 -3.63 13.87
N CYS A 218 1.05 -2.89 14.98
CA CYS A 218 2.26 -2.72 15.78
C CYS A 218 2.59 -4.00 16.56
N LEU A 219 3.88 -4.31 16.73
CA LEU A 219 4.32 -5.49 17.49
C LEU A 219 3.88 -5.39 18.96
N ARG A 220 3.19 -6.43 19.44
CA ARG A 220 2.85 -6.62 20.85
C ARG A 220 3.83 -7.57 21.55
N ARG A 221 4.08 -7.33 22.83
CA ARG A 221 4.76 -8.24 23.76
C ARG A 221 3.82 -8.54 24.91
N VAL A 222 3.56 -9.82 25.16
CA VAL A 222 2.59 -10.25 26.18
C VAL A 222 3.24 -11.26 27.12
N THR A 223 3.12 -11.00 28.42
CA THR A 223 3.55 -11.93 29.48
C THR A 223 2.33 -12.48 30.19
N GLN A 224 2.30 -13.80 30.35
CA GLN A 224 1.27 -14.55 31.06
C GLN A 224 1.85 -15.23 32.30
N ASP A 225 1.02 -15.36 33.35
CA ASP A 225 1.32 -16.26 34.46
C ASP A 225 1.13 -17.74 34.08
N ALA A 226 1.43 -18.65 35.01
CA ALA A 226 1.27 -20.09 34.79
C ALA A 226 -0.18 -20.52 34.48
N ALA A 227 -1.19 -19.73 34.86
CA ALA A 227 -2.60 -19.96 34.54
C ALA A 227 -3.02 -19.35 33.17
N GLY A 228 -2.08 -18.77 32.42
CA GLY A 228 -2.35 -18.15 31.13
C GLY A 228 -2.96 -16.75 31.20
N ARG A 229 -3.07 -16.15 32.39
CA ARG A 229 -3.60 -14.78 32.55
C ARG A 229 -2.53 -13.76 32.19
N THR A 230 -2.87 -12.78 31.36
CA THR A 230 -1.95 -11.68 31.03
C THR A 230 -1.61 -10.88 32.28
N THR A 231 -0.29 -10.77 32.58
CA THR A 231 0.26 -9.97 33.68
C THR A 231 0.94 -8.69 33.19
N SER A 232 1.35 -8.64 31.93
CA SER A 232 1.90 -7.45 31.28
C SER A 232 1.67 -7.50 29.78
N GLU A 233 1.40 -6.36 29.18
CA GLU A 233 1.31 -6.17 27.74
C GLU A 233 1.99 -4.86 27.34
N THR A 234 2.71 -4.86 26.22
CA THR A 234 3.35 -3.66 25.66
C THR A 234 3.22 -3.66 24.14
N THR A 235 2.75 -2.55 23.58
CA THR A 235 2.64 -2.34 22.13
C THR A 235 3.76 -1.39 21.68
N ASN A 236 4.49 -1.75 20.63
CA ASN A 236 5.61 -0.96 20.11
C ASN A 236 5.39 -0.64 18.61
N CYS A 237 4.90 0.56 18.31
CA CYS A 237 4.71 1.03 16.93
C CYS A 237 6.00 1.55 16.24
N GLY A 238 7.17 1.27 16.82
CA GLY A 238 8.45 1.29 16.10
C GLY A 238 8.74 -0.01 15.34
N ILE A 239 7.98 -1.08 15.61
CA ILE A 239 8.09 -2.39 14.94
C ILE A 239 6.68 -2.79 14.50
N TYR A 240 6.51 -3.14 13.23
CA TYR A 240 5.23 -3.57 12.67
C TYR A 240 5.27 -5.05 12.30
N VAL A 241 4.11 -5.67 12.27
CA VAL A 241 3.90 -7.00 11.70
C VAL A 241 3.90 -6.87 10.18
N VAL A 242 4.69 -7.68 9.50
CA VAL A 242 4.63 -7.88 8.06
C VAL A 242 4.18 -9.29 7.76
N GLU A 243 3.38 -9.44 6.71
CA GLU A 243 2.79 -10.71 6.30
C GLU A 243 3.28 -11.15 4.91
N GLY A 244 3.18 -12.43 4.60
CA GLY A 244 3.77 -13.02 3.39
C GLY A 244 3.76 -14.55 3.47
N GLN A 245 4.86 -15.19 3.09
CA GLN A 245 5.02 -16.65 3.27
C GLN A 245 5.13 -17.04 4.75
N HIS A 246 5.57 -16.10 5.59
CA HIS A 246 5.47 -16.15 7.05
C HIS A 246 5.33 -14.75 7.63
N ARG A 247 4.65 -14.65 8.78
CA ARG A 247 4.64 -13.45 9.61
C ARG A 247 6.05 -13.12 10.10
N ALA A 248 6.45 -11.85 10.04
CA ALA A 248 7.69 -11.36 10.63
C ALA A 248 7.51 -9.98 11.30
N PRO A 249 8.24 -9.68 12.39
CA PRO A 249 8.33 -8.32 12.91
C PRO A 249 9.37 -7.51 12.12
N MET A 250 9.06 -6.26 11.75
CA MET A 250 9.99 -5.39 11.04
C MET A 250 10.00 -3.95 11.59
N SER A 251 11.19 -3.41 11.81
CA SER A 251 11.34 -2.03 12.30
C SER A 251 10.92 -1.03 11.22
N PHE A 252 10.12 -0.03 11.59
CA PHE A 252 9.34 0.81 10.66
C PHE A 252 10.16 1.54 9.58
N PHE A 253 11.45 1.79 9.82
CA PHE A 253 12.36 2.51 8.95
C PHE A 253 13.17 1.61 7.99
N ILE A 254 13.11 0.28 8.15
CA ILE A 254 13.88 -0.66 7.32
C ILE A 254 13.28 -0.70 5.92
N ARG A 255 14.07 -0.28 4.93
CA ARG A 255 13.75 -0.39 3.51
C ARG A 255 14.16 -1.74 2.92
N ASN A 256 15.36 -2.21 3.25
CA ASN A 256 15.90 -3.48 2.75
C ASN A 256 16.17 -4.45 3.93
N PRO A 257 15.21 -5.32 4.28
CA PRO A 257 15.37 -6.27 5.39
C PRO A 257 16.48 -7.31 5.17
N LYS A 258 16.81 -7.67 3.91
CA LYS A 258 17.92 -8.58 3.58
C LYS A 258 19.29 -8.01 3.96
N ALA A 259 19.46 -6.69 3.89
CA ALA A 259 20.77 -6.04 3.96
C ALA A 259 21.29 -5.75 5.38
N GLY A 260 20.53 -6.06 6.45
CA GLY A 260 21.04 -5.91 7.82
C GLY A 260 20.03 -5.46 8.87
N GLY A 261 18.85 -6.10 8.93
CA GLY A 261 18.04 -6.08 10.15
C GLY A 261 18.55 -7.12 11.15
N CYS A 262 18.60 -6.79 12.45
CA CYS A 262 18.69 -7.81 13.52
C CYS A 262 17.34 -8.54 13.65
N SER A 263 16.92 -9.26 12.60
CA SER A 263 15.71 -10.06 12.60
C SER A 263 15.93 -11.35 13.37
N VAL A 264 14.93 -11.74 14.16
CA VAL A 264 14.80 -13.13 14.63
C VAL A 264 14.10 -13.93 13.52
N ALA A 265 14.65 -15.11 13.20
CA ALA A 265 14.30 -15.94 12.02
C ALA A 265 14.59 -15.28 10.65
N THR A 266 14.39 -16.04 9.57
CA THR A 266 14.58 -15.61 8.18
C THR A 266 13.84 -14.28 7.91
N PRO A 267 14.57 -13.24 7.46
CA PRO A 267 13.95 -11.95 7.16
C PRO A 267 12.98 -12.06 5.98
N PRO A 268 11.98 -11.18 5.88
CA PRO A 268 11.09 -11.12 4.74
C PRO A 268 11.85 -10.76 3.46
N ASP A 269 11.76 -11.59 2.43
CA ASP A 269 12.47 -11.38 1.17
C ASP A 269 11.68 -10.50 0.21
N ASN A 270 12.19 -9.29 -0.05
CA ASN A 270 11.53 -8.25 -0.85
C ASN A 270 10.25 -7.74 -0.17
N LEU A 271 10.36 -6.64 0.58
CA LEU A 271 9.26 -6.05 1.34
C LEU A 271 8.62 -4.89 0.58
N GLY A 272 7.33 -5.05 0.26
CA GLY A 272 6.44 -4.09 -0.38
C GLY A 272 5.16 -3.91 0.43
N PHE A 273 4.04 -3.60 -0.22
CA PHE A 273 2.73 -3.46 0.43
C PHE A 273 1.56 -3.48 -0.56
N ARG A 274 0.35 -3.67 -0.02
CA ARG A 274 -0.93 -3.36 -0.66
C ARG A 274 -1.80 -2.56 0.31
N LEU A 275 -2.81 -1.86 -0.19
CA LEU A 275 -3.70 -1.03 0.64
C LEU A 275 -5.13 -1.57 0.70
N VAL A 276 -5.82 -1.23 1.78
CA VAL A 276 -7.27 -1.34 1.92
C VAL A 276 -7.92 0.03 1.82
N ARG A 277 -9.12 0.08 1.29
CA ARG A 277 -9.96 1.28 1.22
C ARG A 277 -11.03 1.22 2.30
N GLU A 278 -11.16 2.28 3.09
CA GLU A 278 -12.20 2.36 4.09
C GLU A 278 -13.56 2.67 3.45
N GLN A 279 -14.59 1.94 3.85
CA GLN A 279 -15.95 2.18 3.35
C GLN A 279 -16.60 3.37 4.07
N SER A 280 -16.84 4.45 3.34
CA SER A 280 -17.56 5.59 3.88
C SER A 280 -19.04 5.25 4.14
N TRP A 281 -19.76 6.12 4.85
CA TRP A 281 -21.21 6.03 4.97
C TRP A 281 -21.91 6.18 3.60
N ARG A 282 -21.31 6.93 2.67
CA ARG A 282 -21.82 7.10 1.29
C ARG A 282 -21.69 5.83 0.46
N ASP A 283 -20.57 5.12 0.60
CA ASP A 283 -20.35 3.84 -0.09
C ASP A 283 -21.34 2.78 0.41
N ARG A 284 -21.61 2.76 1.72
CA ARG A 284 -22.64 1.88 2.32
C ARG A 284 -24.05 2.20 1.80
N LEU A 285 -24.44 3.46 1.71
CA LEU A 285 -25.72 3.84 1.10
C LEU A 285 -25.81 3.46 -0.39
N ARG A 286 -24.74 3.68 -1.16
CA ARG A 286 -24.69 3.28 -2.59
C ARG A 286 -24.83 1.78 -2.82
N ARG A 287 -24.38 0.93 -1.88
CA ARG A 287 -24.59 -0.53 -1.94
C ARG A 287 -26.00 -0.98 -1.53
N LEU A 288 -26.75 -0.14 -0.82
CA LEU A 288 -28.12 -0.42 -0.36
C LEU A 288 -29.20 0.07 -1.34
N LEU A 289 -28.84 0.95 -2.26
CA LEU A 289 -29.72 1.40 -3.35
C LEU A 289 -29.47 0.51 -4.58
N PRO A 290 -30.51 -0.14 -5.15
CA PRO A 290 -30.38 -0.77 -6.46
C PRO A 290 -30.09 0.31 -7.51
N ALA A 291 -29.33 -0.09 -8.55
CA ALA A 291 -29.00 0.75 -9.70
C ALA A 291 -30.20 0.96 -10.63
#